data_AF-A0A9P3BXG0-F1
#
_entry.id   AF-A0A9P3BXG0-F1
#
_cell.length_a   1.000
_cell.length_b   1.000
_cell.length_c   1.000
_cell.angle_alpha   90.00
_cell.angle_beta   90.00
_cell.angle_gamma   90.00
#
_symmetry.space_group_name_H-M   'P 1'
#
loop_
_entity.id
_entity.type
_entity.pdbx_description
1 polymer ?
#
loop_
_entity_poly.entity_id
_entity_poly.type
_entity_poly.pdbx_seq_one_letter_code
_entity_poly.pdbx_strand_id
1 'polypeptide(L)'
;MALRTSADNAEDVAAGFRMLRDPLPEHATEITSLIADLYSISTSLTSLDDLTKNRQFRRNVAVAKEDLDLVQTSLKYTLEDIVDFFGDIEVQKGSNREIFKRTWLSLTAFFQKESHEPLPTRLAKYKTFLRELEDLIKDKFPDTPLMSGLRNNLKGLLIQQENRLTPRFGGLSLGTPSSSTTSAEPGSPVSDRRPRNRRSYERARPSHRSPQSPLSPSSGTFSDIPPSAPDAPGSPTTGSTTTTSQSAGSNTFVSDHWAKRVFLDEITMTPIPYVGESSKCLGDHSPGVKRWLKDEGFEELFQLAFTGDSDLRVHFYLREDDHRARMLCKAPHTTRPSEYFCMPLNLLEIVRVGSCLNLCRRRRGGYELVLWANLKFSTIEQMVLFFCTFLALRSQDAGRPVESIRDYELDNEEELFGGQILDDNYLHALRIYRDKVSGAVRLQASVHKGEMKRAPVWTAFITQYLGTRSWVRRPDSKVVVLRELRQTIFMFAADYTPQKTSRGEHILQFTNRADAQGFVETIAELASTR
;
A
#
# COMPACT_ATOMS: atom_id res chain seq x y z
N MET A 1 4.86 -14.07 29.18
CA MET A 1 5.23 -15.47 28.84
C MET A 1 5.75 -16.15 30.10
N ALA A 2 6.44 -17.30 30.01
CA ALA A 2 7.35 -17.71 31.08
C ALA A 2 8.68 -16.96 30.93
N LEU A 3 9.33 -16.62 32.06
CA LEU A 3 10.65 -15.98 32.04
C LEU A 3 11.68 -16.92 31.40
N ARG A 4 11.62 -18.23 31.71
CA ARG A 4 12.43 -19.27 31.07
C ARG A 4 12.38 -19.24 29.54
N THR A 5 11.19 -19.27 28.93
CA THR A 5 11.03 -19.18 27.46
C THR A 5 11.61 -17.88 26.87
N SER A 6 11.56 -16.79 27.63
CA SER A 6 12.15 -15.51 27.20
C SER A 6 13.69 -15.54 27.26
N ALA A 7 14.26 -16.35 28.17
CA ALA A 7 15.69 -16.62 28.28
C ALA A 7 16.17 -17.52 27.13
N ASP A 8 15.48 -18.65 26.92
CA ASP A 8 15.80 -19.61 25.85
C ASP A 8 15.79 -18.91 24.47
N ASN A 9 14.74 -18.12 24.16
CA ASN A 9 14.66 -17.31 22.93
C ASN A 9 15.83 -16.32 22.77
N ALA A 10 16.39 -15.78 23.85
CA ALA A 10 17.53 -14.85 23.78
C ALA A 10 18.84 -15.59 23.42
N GLU A 11 18.98 -16.85 23.83
CA GLU A 11 20.13 -17.69 23.46
C GLU A 11 20.07 -18.14 22.00
N ASP A 12 18.87 -18.45 21.48
CA ASP A 12 18.67 -18.76 20.06
C ASP A 12 19.05 -17.56 19.16
N VAL A 13 18.63 -16.35 19.53
CA VAL A 13 19.04 -15.12 18.82
C VAL A 13 20.55 -14.86 18.95
N ALA A 14 21.15 -15.14 20.11
CA ALA A 14 22.60 -15.05 20.30
C ALA A 14 23.36 -16.10 19.45
N ALA A 15 22.78 -17.27 19.20
CA ALA A 15 23.32 -18.25 18.28
C ALA A 15 23.21 -17.77 16.83
N GLY A 16 22.07 -17.21 16.41
CA GLY A 16 21.88 -16.65 15.08
C GLY A 16 22.88 -15.54 14.72
N PHE A 17 23.19 -14.63 15.65
CA PHE A 17 24.22 -13.60 15.43
C PHE A 17 25.62 -14.16 15.11
N ARG A 18 25.95 -15.40 15.52
CA ARG A 18 27.23 -16.04 15.14
C ARG A 18 27.35 -16.23 13.63
N MET A 19 26.23 -16.42 12.92
CA MET A 19 26.20 -16.54 11.45
C MET A 19 26.58 -15.23 10.75
N LEU A 20 26.35 -14.07 11.39
CA LEU A 20 26.79 -12.77 10.85
C LEU A 20 28.26 -12.48 11.13
N ARG A 21 28.79 -12.95 12.26
CA ARG A 21 30.12 -12.56 12.78
C ARG A 21 31.27 -12.92 11.82
N ASP A 22 31.29 -14.16 11.33
CA ASP A 22 32.43 -14.68 10.58
C ASP A 22 32.46 -14.17 9.11
N PRO A 23 31.31 -13.96 8.42
CA PRO A 23 31.28 -13.24 7.14
C PRO A 23 31.60 -11.74 7.22
N LEU A 24 31.43 -11.10 8.39
CA LEU A 24 31.55 -9.64 8.59
C LEU A 24 32.64 -9.27 9.62
N PRO A 25 33.94 -9.53 9.33
CA PRO A 25 35.03 -9.18 10.24
C PRO A 25 35.07 -7.68 10.60
N GLU A 26 34.59 -6.79 9.72
CA GLU A 26 34.46 -5.35 10.00
C GLU A 26 33.46 -4.99 11.11
N HIS A 27 32.54 -5.90 11.46
CA HIS A 27 31.54 -5.72 12.52
C HIS A 27 31.65 -6.78 13.63
N ALA A 28 32.65 -7.67 13.57
CA ALA A 28 32.75 -8.82 14.46
C ALA A 28 32.85 -8.46 15.96
N THR A 29 33.39 -7.28 16.31
CA THR A 29 33.43 -6.78 17.69
C THR A 29 32.04 -6.39 18.20
N GLU A 30 31.28 -5.64 17.41
CA GLU A 30 29.91 -5.20 17.71
C GLU A 30 28.94 -6.39 17.78
N ILE A 31 29.01 -7.29 16.81
CA ILE A 31 28.27 -8.57 16.80
C ILE A 31 28.62 -9.40 18.04
N THR A 32 29.89 -9.46 18.44
CA THR A 32 30.29 -10.18 19.67
C THR A 32 29.74 -9.51 20.93
N SER A 33 29.63 -8.18 20.98
CA SER A 33 28.97 -7.47 22.08
C SER A 33 27.48 -7.81 22.17
N LEU A 34 26.76 -7.79 21.05
CA LEU A 34 25.33 -8.17 21.00
C LEU A 34 25.11 -9.61 21.51
N ILE A 35 25.97 -10.55 21.09
CA ILE A 35 25.94 -11.94 21.57
C ILE A 35 26.14 -12.00 23.09
N ALA A 36 27.10 -11.26 23.64
CA ALA A 36 27.36 -11.22 25.09
C ALA A 36 26.20 -10.56 25.87
N ASP A 37 25.59 -9.51 25.33
CA ASP A 37 24.44 -8.84 25.92
C ASP A 37 23.19 -9.75 25.97
N LEU A 38 22.94 -10.52 24.90
CA LEU A 38 21.85 -11.49 24.86
C LEU A 38 22.04 -12.65 25.87
N TYR A 39 23.25 -13.19 26.00
CA TYR A 39 23.54 -14.19 27.04
C TYR A 39 23.42 -13.60 28.46
N SER A 40 23.80 -12.33 28.66
CA SER A 40 23.56 -11.64 29.94
C SER A 40 22.06 -11.47 30.22
N ILE A 41 21.23 -11.22 29.20
CA ILE A 41 19.78 -11.12 29.31
C ILE A 41 19.17 -12.50 29.66
N SER A 42 19.57 -13.58 28.98
CA SER A 42 19.15 -14.96 29.35
C SER A 42 19.50 -15.29 30.80
N THR A 43 20.72 -14.96 31.22
CA THR A 43 21.20 -15.22 32.60
C THR A 43 20.34 -14.49 33.64
N SER A 44 20.04 -13.20 33.44
CA SER A 44 19.16 -12.45 34.34
C SER A 44 17.71 -12.95 34.31
N LEU A 45 17.15 -13.28 33.13
CA LEU A 45 15.81 -13.87 33.01
C LEU A 45 15.71 -15.23 33.73
N THR A 46 16.74 -16.07 33.66
CA THR A 46 16.83 -17.33 34.41
C THR A 46 16.90 -17.08 35.92
N SER A 47 17.72 -16.13 36.38
CA SER A 47 17.79 -15.78 37.82
C SER A 47 16.44 -15.27 38.33
N LEU A 48 15.77 -14.41 37.56
CA LEU A 48 14.42 -13.93 37.85
C LEU A 48 13.40 -15.07 37.89
N ASP A 49 13.42 -16.00 36.94
CA ASP A 49 12.53 -17.17 36.91
C ASP A 49 12.63 -17.99 38.21
N ASP A 50 13.85 -18.26 38.68
CA ASP A 50 14.07 -18.97 39.95
C ASP A 50 13.70 -18.14 41.20
N LEU A 51 13.88 -16.82 41.18
CA LEU A 51 13.42 -15.94 42.24
C LEU A 51 11.89 -15.90 42.33
N THR A 52 11.17 -15.92 41.21
CA THR A 52 9.68 -15.96 41.22
C THR A 52 9.11 -17.26 41.81
N LYS A 53 9.85 -18.37 41.69
CA LYS A 53 9.49 -19.67 42.31
C LYS A 53 9.73 -19.67 43.83
N ASN A 54 10.68 -18.88 44.33
CA ASN A 54 11.04 -18.86 45.74
C ASN A 54 9.97 -18.15 46.60
N ARG A 55 9.39 -18.88 47.56
CA ARG A 55 8.36 -18.39 48.48
C ARG A 55 8.80 -17.17 49.31
N GLN A 56 10.10 -17.03 49.58
CA GLN A 56 10.66 -15.93 50.38
C GLN A 56 10.44 -14.56 49.70
N PHE A 57 10.61 -14.48 48.39
CA PHE A 57 10.52 -13.21 47.64
C PHE A 57 9.12 -12.90 47.11
N ARG A 58 8.11 -13.73 47.41
CA ARG A 58 6.73 -13.62 46.89
C ARG A 58 6.13 -12.21 46.98
N ARG A 59 6.43 -11.44 48.05
CA ARG A 59 5.95 -10.05 48.19
C ARG A 59 6.62 -9.11 47.18
N ASN A 60 7.94 -9.16 47.05
CA ASN A 60 8.68 -8.27 46.15
C ASN A 60 8.46 -8.66 44.68
N VAL A 61 8.32 -9.96 44.39
CA VAL A 61 7.88 -10.48 43.08
C VAL A 61 6.50 -9.94 42.67
N ALA A 62 5.57 -9.79 43.62
CA ALA A 62 4.26 -9.20 43.32
C ALA A 62 4.33 -7.69 42.99
N VAL A 63 5.29 -6.95 43.58
CA VAL A 63 5.56 -5.54 43.24
C VAL A 63 6.27 -5.41 41.89
N ALA A 64 7.25 -6.25 41.62
CA ALA A 64 8.01 -6.27 40.37
C ALA A 64 7.22 -6.82 39.16
N LYS A 65 6.01 -7.36 39.37
CA LYS A 65 5.28 -8.11 38.34
C LYS A 65 4.98 -7.28 37.07
N GLU A 66 4.47 -6.06 37.22
CA GLU A 66 4.13 -5.21 36.06
C GLU A 66 5.36 -4.89 35.20
N ASP A 67 6.52 -4.71 35.84
CA ASP A 67 7.79 -4.46 35.15
C ASP A 67 8.35 -5.73 34.50
N LEU A 68 8.17 -6.90 35.12
CA LEU A 68 8.48 -8.21 34.53
C LEU A 68 7.62 -8.51 33.30
N ASP A 69 6.31 -8.20 33.35
CA ASP A 69 5.39 -8.38 32.22
C ASP A 69 5.71 -7.35 31.09
N LEU A 70 6.05 -6.10 31.44
CA LEU A 70 6.52 -5.05 30.51
C LEU A 70 7.81 -5.46 29.78
N VAL A 71 8.84 -5.85 30.53
CA VAL A 71 10.16 -6.17 29.95
C VAL A 71 10.10 -7.43 29.10
N GLN A 72 9.35 -8.47 29.52
CA GLN A 72 9.11 -9.66 28.69
C GLN A 72 8.46 -9.31 27.36
N THR A 73 7.42 -8.46 27.36
CA THR A 73 6.64 -8.16 26.16
C THR A 73 7.46 -7.35 25.15
N SER A 74 8.15 -6.29 25.62
CA SER A 74 9.01 -5.48 24.77
C SER A 74 10.24 -6.24 24.26
N LEU A 75 10.88 -7.06 25.11
CA LEU A 75 12.00 -7.91 24.71
C LEU A 75 11.56 -8.95 23.68
N LYS A 76 10.39 -9.61 23.87
CA LYS A 76 9.85 -10.58 22.91
C LYS A 76 9.77 -9.98 21.51
N TYR A 77 9.19 -8.80 21.37
CA TYR A 77 9.08 -8.13 20.07
C TYR A 77 10.46 -7.82 19.47
N THR A 78 11.41 -7.30 20.26
CA THR A 78 12.79 -7.07 19.78
C THR A 78 13.48 -8.36 19.33
N LEU A 79 13.26 -9.49 20.00
CA LEU A 79 13.82 -10.78 19.59
C LEU A 79 13.14 -11.34 18.33
N GLU A 80 11.81 -11.24 18.22
CA GLU A 80 11.06 -11.63 17.02
C GLU A 80 11.49 -10.81 15.79
N ASP A 81 11.72 -9.50 15.93
CA ASP A 81 12.24 -8.64 14.86
C ASP A 81 13.62 -9.08 14.36
N ILE A 82 14.52 -9.50 15.26
CA ILE A 82 15.85 -10.00 14.88
C ILE A 82 15.75 -11.34 14.13
N VAL A 83 14.83 -12.22 14.55
CA VAL A 83 14.60 -13.52 13.87
C VAL A 83 14.04 -13.32 12.47
N ASP A 84 13.13 -12.36 12.25
CA ASP A 84 12.63 -12.04 10.90
C ASP A 84 13.78 -11.65 9.95
N PHE A 85 14.76 -10.86 10.41
CA PHE A 85 15.98 -10.54 9.62
C PHE A 85 16.88 -11.76 9.35
N PHE A 86 16.97 -12.73 10.27
CA PHE A 86 17.72 -13.97 10.03
C PHE A 86 17.02 -14.87 9.00
N GLY A 87 15.68 -14.92 9.02
CA GLY A 87 14.88 -15.68 8.04
C GLY A 87 15.11 -15.23 6.59
N ASP A 88 15.31 -13.93 6.36
CA ASP A 88 15.67 -13.40 5.04
C ASP A 88 17.01 -13.95 4.50
N ILE A 89 17.95 -14.32 5.37
CA ILE A 89 19.23 -14.94 4.98
C ILE A 89 19.01 -16.42 4.60
N GLU A 90 18.25 -17.18 5.39
CA GLU A 90 18.02 -18.61 5.13
C GLU A 90 17.24 -18.87 3.83
N VAL A 91 16.32 -17.98 3.49
CA VAL A 91 15.57 -18.02 2.22
C VAL A 91 16.49 -17.73 1.02
N GLN A 92 17.49 -16.86 1.18
CA GLN A 92 18.45 -16.47 0.15
C GLN A 92 19.65 -17.45 0.09
N LYS A 93 19.41 -18.67 -0.41
CA LYS A 93 20.43 -19.73 -0.48
C LYS A 93 21.66 -19.38 -1.34
N GLY A 94 22.67 -18.77 -0.72
CA GLY A 94 24.02 -18.61 -1.23
C GLY A 94 24.91 -17.87 -0.24
N SER A 95 26.14 -18.36 -0.01
CA SER A 95 27.09 -17.75 0.94
C SER A 95 27.78 -16.50 0.36
N ASN A 96 27.00 -15.53 -0.14
CA ASN A 96 27.51 -14.24 -0.55
C ASN A 96 27.60 -13.29 0.66
N ARG A 97 28.81 -12.82 0.99
CA ARG A 97 29.09 -11.84 2.05
C ARG A 97 28.25 -10.57 1.93
N GLU A 98 27.85 -10.18 0.71
CA GLU A 98 26.98 -9.03 0.48
C GLU A 98 25.58 -9.19 1.08
N ILE A 99 25.04 -10.41 1.15
CA ILE A 99 23.74 -10.70 1.79
C ILE A 99 23.85 -10.45 3.29
N PHE A 100 24.84 -11.06 3.95
CA PHE A 100 25.12 -10.84 5.37
C PHE A 100 25.31 -9.36 5.68
N LYS A 101 26.06 -8.64 4.84
CA LYS A 101 26.32 -7.21 5.00
C LYS A 101 25.05 -6.37 4.81
N ARG A 102 24.21 -6.70 3.83
CA ARG A 102 22.92 -6.03 3.61
C ARG A 102 21.98 -6.27 4.78
N THR A 103 21.83 -7.50 5.27
CA THR A 103 20.98 -7.80 6.42
C THR A 103 21.46 -7.10 7.69
N TRP A 104 22.78 -7.05 7.94
CA TRP A 104 23.35 -6.31 9.06
C TRP A 104 23.06 -4.80 8.99
N LEU A 105 23.19 -4.18 7.82
CA LEU A 105 22.86 -2.77 7.59
C LEU A 105 21.33 -2.52 7.71
N SER A 106 20.49 -3.41 7.20
CA SER A 106 19.03 -3.33 7.36
C SER A 106 18.60 -3.44 8.84
N LEU A 107 19.18 -4.38 9.58
CA LEU A 107 18.89 -4.63 11.00
C LEU A 107 19.30 -3.42 11.86
N THR A 108 20.51 -2.91 11.66
CA THR A 108 21.00 -1.72 12.39
C THR A 108 20.18 -0.47 12.04
N ALA A 109 19.84 -0.26 10.76
CA ALA A 109 18.97 0.84 10.34
C ALA A 109 17.53 0.72 10.87
N PHE A 110 16.97 -0.49 10.96
CA PHE A 110 15.64 -0.74 11.51
C PHE A 110 15.52 -0.29 12.96
N PHE A 111 16.41 -0.77 13.84
CA PHE A 111 16.37 -0.39 15.25
C PHE A 111 16.62 1.11 15.45
N GLN A 112 17.57 1.67 14.69
CA GLN A 112 17.86 3.10 14.69
C GLN A 112 16.69 3.96 14.17
N LYS A 113 15.81 3.44 13.30
CA LYS A 113 14.61 4.13 12.81
C LYS A 113 13.40 3.98 13.74
N GLU A 114 13.22 2.82 14.38
CA GLU A 114 12.05 2.55 15.22
C GLU A 114 12.02 3.38 16.51
N SER A 115 13.14 3.42 17.24
CA SER A 115 13.21 4.06 18.56
C SER A 115 14.30 5.13 18.68
N HIS A 116 14.83 5.61 17.55
CA HIS A 116 15.98 6.53 17.46
C HIS A 116 17.26 6.03 18.16
N GLU A 117 17.36 4.73 18.47
CA GLU A 117 18.46 4.14 19.23
C GLU A 117 18.93 2.82 18.60
N PRO A 118 20.24 2.57 18.52
CA PRO A 118 20.76 1.35 17.91
C PRO A 118 20.57 0.14 18.85
N LEU A 119 20.52 -1.07 18.27
CA LEU A 119 20.25 -2.31 19.01
C LEU A 119 21.12 -2.51 20.28
N PRO A 120 22.45 -2.23 20.29
CA PRO A 120 23.25 -2.34 21.52
C PRO A 120 22.73 -1.49 22.68
N THR A 121 22.25 -0.27 22.41
CA THR A 121 21.66 0.62 23.43
C THR A 121 20.35 0.04 23.97
N ARG A 122 19.52 -0.54 23.10
CA ARG A 122 18.26 -1.19 23.50
C ARG A 122 18.52 -2.44 24.36
N LEU A 123 19.47 -3.30 23.98
CA LEU A 123 19.86 -4.47 24.78
C LEU A 123 20.49 -4.05 26.12
N ALA A 124 21.32 -3.00 26.15
CA ALA A 124 21.86 -2.46 27.39
C ALA A 124 20.76 -1.97 28.35
N LYS A 125 19.68 -1.36 27.84
CA LYS A 125 18.51 -0.98 28.65
C LYS A 125 17.78 -2.20 29.22
N TYR A 126 17.50 -3.23 28.41
CA TYR A 126 16.89 -4.48 28.92
C TYR A 126 17.77 -5.12 30.01
N LYS A 127 19.06 -5.31 29.74
CA LYS A 127 20.05 -5.88 30.69
C LYS A 127 20.12 -5.11 32.01
N THR A 128 20.08 -3.78 31.96
CA THR A 128 20.12 -2.94 33.17
C THR A 128 18.81 -3.04 33.94
N PHE A 129 17.66 -2.96 33.27
CA PHE A 129 16.35 -3.04 33.91
C PHE A 129 16.08 -4.41 34.55
N LEU A 130 16.52 -5.49 33.90
CA LEU A 130 16.46 -6.85 34.48
C LEU A 130 17.33 -6.99 35.74
N ARG A 131 18.46 -6.28 35.83
CA ARG A 131 19.29 -6.23 37.05
C ARG A 131 18.62 -5.45 38.17
N GLU A 132 18.09 -4.25 37.90
CA GLU A 132 17.34 -3.49 38.90
C GLU A 132 16.11 -4.28 39.41
N LEU A 133 15.46 -5.06 38.56
CA LEU A 133 14.40 -6.00 38.95
C LEU A 133 14.91 -7.15 39.83
N GLU A 134 16.08 -7.71 39.52
CA GLU A 134 16.70 -8.79 40.30
C GLU A 134 17.07 -8.31 41.71
N ASP A 135 17.64 -7.11 41.82
CA ASP A 135 18.04 -6.50 43.09
C ASP A 135 16.81 -5.98 43.89
N LEU A 136 15.79 -5.40 43.25
CA LEU A 136 14.47 -5.10 43.85
C LEU A 136 13.82 -6.36 44.46
N ILE A 137 13.83 -7.48 43.73
CA ILE A 137 13.25 -8.74 44.20
C ILE A 137 14.06 -9.31 45.37
N LYS A 138 15.39 -9.13 45.38
CA LYS A 138 16.31 -9.53 46.45
C LYS A 138 16.36 -8.56 47.65
N ASP A 139 15.52 -7.51 47.66
CA ASP A 139 15.47 -6.47 48.71
C ASP A 139 16.80 -5.68 48.87
N LYS A 140 17.60 -5.63 47.80
CA LYS A 140 18.78 -4.77 47.71
C LYS A 140 18.34 -3.45 47.06
N PHE A 141 18.43 -2.36 47.83
CA PHE A 141 18.05 -1.00 47.44
C PHE A 141 18.35 -0.66 45.96
N PRO A 142 17.35 -0.73 45.04
CA PRO A 142 17.55 -0.43 43.63
C PRO A 142 17.58 1.09 43.41
N ASP A 143 18.25 1.55 42.36
CA ASP A 143 18.29 2.97 42.03
C ASP A 143 16.90 3.39 41.51
N THR A 144 16.10 3.95 42.41
CA THR A 144 14.69 4.28 42.13
C THR A 144 14.54 5.32 41.01
N PRO A 145 15.34 6.41 40.96
CA PRO A 145 15.45 7.26 39.77
C PRO A 145 15.76 6.48 38.48
N LEU A 146 16.84 5.70 38.44
CA LEU A 146 17.27 4.93 37.25
C LEU A 146 16.19 3.95 36.79
N MET A 147 15.63 3.17 37.72
CA MET A 147 14.59 2.19 37.45
C MET A 147 13.30 2.85 36.93
N SER A 148 12.94 4.04 37.44
CA SER A 148 11.81 4.81 36.91
C SER A 148 12.07 5.33 35.49
N GLY A 149 13.30 5.77 35.20
CA GLY A 149 13.73 6.19 33.86
C GLY A 149 13.70 5.03 32.86
N LEU A 150 14.22 3.87 33.24
CA LEU A 150 14.21 2.64 32.44
C LEU A 150 12.77 2.14 32.19
N ARG A 151 11.91 2.11 33.22
CA ARG A 151 10.48 1.78 33.08
C ARG A 151 9.78 2.69 32.08
N ASN A 152 10.01 4.00 32.15
CA ASN A 152 9.41 4.96 31.23
C ASN A 152 9.93 4.82 29.79
N ASN A 153 11.23 4.54 29.62
CA ASN A 153 11.83 4.22 28.32
C ASN A 153 11.19 2.96 27.72
N LEU A 154 11.06 1.88 28.49
CA LEU A 154 10.48 0.62 28.03
C LEU A 154 8.97 0.75 27.74
N LYS A 155 8.23 1.58 28.47
CA LYS A 155 6.83 1.91 28.12
C LYS A 155 6.74 2.68 26.80
N GLY A 156 7.61 3.67 26.57
CA GLY A 156 7.68 4.38 25.29
C GLY A 156 8.02 3.46 24.11
N LEU A 157 9.02 2.59 24.28
CA LEU A 157 9.41 1.59 23.30
C LEU A 157 8.31 0.55 23.06
N LEU A 158 7.67 0.03 24.10
CA LEU A 158 6.57 -0.93 23.94
C LEU A 158 5.41 -0.30 23.16
N ILE A 159 5.08 0.97 23.40
CA ILE A 159 4.08 1.70 22.60
C ILE A 159 4.49 1.80 21.12
N GLN A 160 5.77 1.99 20.80
CA GLN A 160 6.26 1.97 19.40
C GLN A 160 6.08 0.57 18.77
N GLN A 161 6.52 -0.48 19.46
CA GLN A 161 6.41 -1.87 19.01
C GLN A 161 4.95 -2.34 18.88
N GLU A 162 4.08 -1.97 19.83
CA GLU A 162 2.64 -2.27 19.79
C GLU A 162 1.94 -1.50 18.67
N ASN A 163 2.27 -0.23 18.42
CA ASN A 163 1.72 0.50 17.27
C ASN A 163 2.08 -0.18 15.93
N ARG A 164 3.28 -0.75 15.81
CA ARG A 164 3.72 -1.56 14.65
C ARG A 164 2.96 -2.88 14.52
N LEU A 165 2.51 -3.47 15.63
CA LEU A 165 1.88 -4.80 15.69
C LEU A 165 0.35 -4.79 15.85
N THR A 166 -0.25 -3.65 16.19
CA THR A 166 -1.71 -3.44 16.31
C THR A 166 -2.49 -3.90 15.07
N PRO A 167 -2.02 -3.71 13.82
CA PRO A 167 -2.69 -4.23 12.62
C PRO A 167 -2.82 -5.76 12.58
N ARG A 168 -2.08 -6.51 13.41
CA ARG A 168 -2.12 -7.98 13.49
C ARG A 168 -3.08 -8.53 14.56
N PHE A 169 -3.44 -7.76 15.59
CA PHE A 169 -4.20 -8.26 16.74
C PHE A 169 -5.67 -7.80 16.81
N GLY A 170 -6.08 -6.76 16.07
CA GLY A 170 -7.47 -6.30 16.03
C GLY A 170 -8.50 -7.30 15.46
N GLY A 171 -8.06 -8.47 14.99
CA GLY A 171 -8.90 -9.52 14.42
C GLY A 171 -9.43 -10.57 15.41
N LEU A 172 -8.99 -10.59 16.68
CA LEU A 172 -9.33 -11.67 17.62
C LEU A 172 -9.76 -11.18 19.01
N SER A 173 -11.04 -11.43 19.31
CA SER A 173 -11.68 -11.47 20.64
C SER A 173 -11.79 -10.16 21.45
N LEU A 174 -13.01 -9.63 21.51
CA LEU A 174 -13.59 -9.13 22.76
C LEU A 174 -15.14 -9.21 22.74
N GLY A 175 -15.65 -10.41 23.02
CA GLY A 175 -17.07 -10.65 23.32
C GLY A 175 -17.24 -10.92 24.82
N THR A 176 -18.19 -10.24 25.47
CA THR A 176 -18.46 -10.35 26.92
C THR A 176 -19.93 -9.97 27.18
N PRO A 177 -20.54 -10.42 28.29
CA PRO A 177 -21.23 -11.70 28.25
C PRO A 177 -22.74 -11.57 28.53
N SER A 178 -23.52 -12.58 28.16
CA SER A 178 -24.91 -12.74 28.63
C SER A 178 -25.31 -14.20 28.73
N SER A 179 -25.73 -14.61 29.93
CA SER A 179 -26.48 -15.83 30.23
C SER A 179 -27.87 -15.81 29.56
N SER A 180 -28.52 -16.91 29.20
CA SER A 180 -28.16 -18.35 29.08
C SER A 180 -29.31 -19.04 28.28
N THR A 181 -29.51 -20.36 28.12
CA THR A 181 -29.04 -21.61 28.77
C THR A 181 -29.34 -22.80 27.83
N THR A 182 -28.72 -23.98 28.04
CA THR A 182 -29.10 -25.32 27.50
C THR A 182 -29.10 -25.50 25.96
N SER A 183 -28.63 -26.59 25.33
CA SER A 183 -28.01 -27.85 25.78
C SER A 183 -27.26 -28.55 24.62
N ALA A 184 -26.44 -29.55 24.95
CA ALA A 184 -25.92 -30.62 24.08
C ALA A 184 -24.87 -30.31 22.98
N GLU A 185 -23.68 -30.90 23.17
CA GLU A 185 -22.67 -31.26 22.17
C GLU A 185 -22.98 -32.65 21.54
N PRO A 186 -22.18 -33.21 20.60
CA PRO A 186 -21.16 -32.61 19.71
C PRO A 186 -21.35 -32.99 18.22
N GLY A 187 -20.52 -32.46 17.30
CA GLY A 187 -20.53 -32.91 15.90
C GLY A 187 -19.56 -32.23 14.92
N SER A 188 -18.29 -32.66 14.90
CA SER A 188 -17.37 -32.52 13.75
C SER A 188 -17.34 -33.86 12.99
N PRO A 189 -17.19 -33.89 11.64
CA PRO A 189 -15.84 -33.71 11.06
C PRO A 189 -15.76 -33.16 9.60
N VAL A 190 -14.51 -32.86 9.18
CA VAL A 190 -13.90 -33.13 7.84
C VAL A 190 -14.75 -32.79 6.59
N SER A 191 -14.51 -31.67 5.89
CA SER A 191 -13.45 -31.50 4.86
C SER A 191 -13.51 -32.50 3.69
N ASP A 192 -13.87 -32.06 2.49
CA ASP A 192 -13.30 -32.66 1.27
C ASP A 192 -13.12 -31.68 0.09
N ARG A 193 -12.37 -32.13 -0.93
CA ARG A 193 -11.88 -31.35 -2.07
C ARG A 193 -12.71 -31.62 -3.34
N ARG A 194 -12.88 -30.57 -4.15
CA ARG A 194 -12.81 -30.48 -5.65
C ARG A 194 -12.91 -31.77 -6.51
N PRO A 195 -13.36 -31.71 -7.81
CA PRO A 195 -13.89 -30.56 -8.59
C PRO A 195 -15.01 -30.95 -9.63
N ARG A 196 -15.17 -30.10 -10.67
CA ARG A 196 -15.39 -30.41 -12.12
C ARG A 196 -16.78 -30.20 -12.78
N ASN A 197 -16.80 -29.18 -13.64
CA ASN A 197 -17.21 -29.20 -15.06
C ASN A 197 -18.68 -29.23 -15.55
N ARG A 198 -18.91 -28.30 -16.51
CA ARG A 198 -19.61 -28.40 -17.82
C ARG A 198 -21.10 -27.99 -17.97
N ARG A 199 -21.25 -26.87 -18.71
CA ARG A 199 -22.03 -26.68 -19.96
C ARG A 199 -23.57 -26.75 -19.94
N SER A 200 -24.18 -25.58 -19.74
CA SER A 200 -24.84 -24.79 -20.79
C SER A 200 -25.66 -25.47 -21.91
N TYR A 201 -26.96 -25.60 -21.67
CA TYR A 201 -28.08 -25.36 -22.61
C TYR A 201 -29.13 -24.57 -21.77
N GLU A 202 -30.01 -23.68 -22.24
CA GLU A 202 -30.95 -23.77 -23.36
C GLU A 202 -31.54 -22.37 -23.73
N ARG A 203 -32.25 -22.26 -24.87
CA ARG A 203 -33.07 -21.11 -25.32
C ARG A 203 -34.37 -21.69 -25.96
N ALA A 204 -35.56 -21.07 -25.94
CA ALA A 204 -36.05 -19.83 -25.30
C ALA A 204 -37.60 -19.68 -25.47
N ARG A 205 -38.20 -18.69 -24.77
CA ARG A 205 -39.48 -17.98 -25.09
C ARG A 205 -40.82 -18.76 -24.90
N PRO A 206 -42.02 -18.10 -24.90
CA PRO A 206 -42.31 -16.64 -24.92
C PRO A 206 -43.39 -16.09 -23.93
N SER A 207 -43.31 -14.78 -23.67
CA SER A 207 -44.35 -13.75 -23.35
C SER A 207 -45.79 -14.06 -22.87
N HIS A 208 -46.27 -13.26 -21.91
CA HIS A 208 -47.70 -12.93 -21.68
C HIS A 208 -47.97 -11.40 -21.69
N ARG A 209 -49.24 -10.97 -21.61
CA ARG A 209 -49.77 -9.63 -22.02
C ARG A 209 -50.10 -8.62 -20.87
N SER A 210 -50.33 -7.37 -21.29
CA SER A 210 -50.74 -6.14 -20.57
C SER A 210 -52.15 -6.16 -19.92
N PRO A 211 -52.57 -5.14 -19.13
CA PRO A 211 -53.07 -3.81 -19.62
C PRO A 211 -52.31 -2.60 -19.00
N GLN A 212 -52.07 -1.43 -19.63
CA GLN A 212 -52.89 -0.35 -20.26
C GLN A 212 -53.39 0.79 -19.33
N SER A 213 -52.80 2.00 -19.50
CA SER A 213 -53.38 3.37 -19.67
C SER A 213 -54.41 3.96 -18.66
N PRO A 214 -54.64 5.31 -18.53
CA PRO A 214 -54.36 6.50 -19.40
C PRO A 214 -53.38 7.55 -18.78
N LEU A 215 -52.71 8.51 -19.47
CA LEU A 215 -52.98 9.51 -20.54
C LEU A 215 -53.57 10.88 -20.10
N SER A 216 -52.83 11.98 -20.35
CA SER A 216 -53.25 13.36 -20.79
C SER A 216 -52.10 14.40 -20.60
N PRO A 217 -52.11 15.62 -21.21
CA PRO A 217 -52.03 15.90 -22.65
C PRO A 217 -50.97 16.99 -23.03
N SER A 218 -50.96 17.47 -24.29
CA SER A 218 -49.83 18.18 -24.95
C SER A 218 -49.98 19.70 -25.21
N SER A 219 -48.88 20.43 -25.43
CA SER A 219 -48.73 21.73 -26.17
C SER A 219 -47.23 22.09 -26.33
N GLY A 220 -46.72 22.94 -27.24
CA GLY A 220 -47.35 23.65 -28.38
C GLY A 220 -46.50 24.78 -29.04
N THR A 221 -45.61 24.44 -30.00
CA THR A 221 -45.14 25.23 -31.20
C THR A 221 -44.72 26.73 -31.19
N PHE A 222 -43.46 26.99 -31.60
CA PHE A 222 -42.93 27.96 -32.62
C PHE A 222 -43.23 29.49 -32.68
N SER A 223 -42.15 30.29 -32.89
CA SER A 223 -41.93 31.47 -33.81
C SER A 223 -40.65 32.24 -33.36
N ASP A 224 -39.55 32.35 -34.12
CA ASP A 224 -39.22 33.21 -35.31
C ASP A 224 -38.97 34.71 -34.96
N ILE A 225 -37.72 35.24 -34.98
CA ILE A 225 -36.85 35.69 -36.12
C ILE A 225 -37.12 37.19 -36.49
N PRO A 226 -36.13 38.10 -36.78
CA PRO A 226 -34.81 37.90 -37.42
C PRO A 226 -33.56 38.50 -36.65
N PRO A 227 -32.68 39.46 -37.10
CA PRO A 227 -31.20 39.32 -36.89
C PRO A 227 -30.37 40.58 -36.45
N SER A 228 -29.03 40.46 -36.41
CA SER A 228 -28.03 41.54 -36.62
C SER A 228 -26.67 40.95 -37.01
N ALA A 229 -25.85 41.68 -37.78
CA ALA A 229 -24.62 41.20 -38.43
C ALA A 229 -23.72 42.38 -38.87
N PRO A 230 -22.49 42.17 -39.38
CA PRO A 230 -21.45 41.21 -38.95
C PRO A 230 -20.09 41.91 -38.69
N ASP A 231 -19.09 41.19 -38.19
CA ASP A 231 -17.67 41.50 -38.46
C ASP A 231 -16.80 40.22 -38.42
N ALA A 232 -15.59 40.26 -38.99
CA ALA A 232 -14.83 39.08 -39.43
C ALA A 232 -13.30 39.17 -39.14
N PRO A 233 -12.44 38.23 -39.59
CA PRO A 233 -12.42 36.80 -39.25
C PRO A 233 -11.02 36.28 -38.78
N GLY A 234 -10.98 35.04 -38.28
CA GLY A 234 -9.74 34.28 -37.98
C GLY A 234 -9.69 33.80 -36.51
N SER A 235 -9.21 32.61 -36.16
CA SER A 235 -8.63 31.48 -36.93
C SER A 235 -9.00 30.16 -36.22
N PRO A 236 -8.85 28.97 -36.85
CA PRO A 236 -9.60 27.77 -36.43
C PRO A 236 -9.19 27.18 -35.07
N THR A 237 -10.17 26.98 -34.19
CA THR A 237 -9.99 26.32 -32.89
C THR A 237 -9.98 24.79 -33.02
N THR A 238 -8.82 24.21 -33.32
CA THR A 238 -8.58 22.79 -33.02
C THR A 238 -8.34 22.62 -31.52
N GLY A 239 -9.22 21.90 -30.84
CA GLY A 239 -9.08 21.64 -29.41
C GLY A 239 -7.77 20.89 -29.11
N SER A 240 -6.85 21.55 -28.41
CA SER A 240 -5.58 20.99 -27.96
C SER A 240 -5.33 21.38 -26.51
N THR A 241 -5.02 20.40 -25.66
CA THR A 241 -4.81 20.60 -24.23
C THR A 241 -3.52 21.38 -23.99
N THR A 242 -3.65 22.66 -23.61
CA THR A 242 -2.50 23.55 -23.37
C THR A 242 -1.83 23.26 -22.03
N THR A 243 -0.95 22.25 -22.01
CA THR A 243 0.08 22.11 -20.97
C THR A 243 1.00 23.32 -20.99
N THR A 244 1.25 23.92 -19.82
CA THR A 244 2.10 25.11 -19.72
C THR A 244 3.57 24.70 -19.72
N SER A 245 4.23 24.90 -20.87
CA SER A 245 5.67 24.65 -21.02
C SER A 245 6.48 25.57 -20.09
N GLN A 246 7.04 25.03 -19.01
CA GLN A 246 8.10 25.72 -18.28
C GLN A 246 9.42 25.54 -19.04
N SER A 247 10.22 26.61 -19.10
CA SER A 247 11.43 26.69 -19.92
C SER A 247 12.56 25.80 -19.36
N ALA A 248 13.12 24.93 -20.19
CA ALA A 248 14.35 24.22 -19.89
C ALA A 248 15.51 25.22 -19.73
N GLY A 249 15.96 25.47 -18.49
CA GLY A 249 16.93 26.54 -18.22
C GLY A 249 17.32 26.76 -16.76
N SER A 250 17.25 25.74 -15.90
CA SER A 250 17.74 25.81 -14.50
C SER A 250 18.26 24.46 -14.02
N ASN A 251 19.58 24.35 -13.78
CA ASN A 251 20.17 23.17 -13.13
C ASN A 251 19.98 23.25 -11.61
N THR A 252 18.75 22.98 -11.17
CA THR A 252 18.40 22.75 -9.77
C THR A 252 17.96 21.30 -9.62
N PHE A 253 18.79 20.47 -8.96
CA PHE A 253 18.48 19.07 -8.65
C PHE A 253 17.42 18.98 -7.53
N VAL A 254 16.19 19.40 -7.84
CA VAL A 254 15.00 19.18 -7.01
C VAL A 254 14.58 17.71 -7.16
N SER A 255 14.09 17.09 -6.09
CA SER A 255 13.51 15.75 -6.10
C SER A 255 12.23 15.73 -6.94
N ASP A 256 12.36 15.38 -8.22
CA ASP A 256 11.24 15.41 -9.15
C ASP A 256 10.35 14.17 -8.97
N HIS A 257 9.47 14.26 -7.97
CA HIS A 257 8.56 13.19 -7.53
C HIS A 257 7.81 12.56 -8.71
N TRP A 258 7.80 11.22 -8.77
CA TRP A 258 7.31 10.44 -9.92
C TRP A 258 5.94 10.87 -10.46
N ALA A 259 5.01 11.22 -9.56
CA ALA A 259 3.65 11.63 -9.89
C ALA A 259 3.57 12.90 -10.77
N LYS A 260 4.57 13.79 -10.71
CA LYS A 260 4.65 15.00 -11.57
C LYS A 260 4.68 14.65 -13.07
N ARG A 261 5.14 13.44 -13.41
CA ARG A 261 5.35 12.98 -14.80
C ARG A 261 4.21 12.14 -15.38
N VAL A 262 3.36 11.54 -14.54
CA VAL A 262 2.33 10.56 -14.95
C VAL A 262 1.39 11.07 -16.04
N PHE A 263 1.05 12.37 -16.00
CA PHE A 263 0.12 13.01 -16.92
C PHE A 263 0.81 13.89 -17.98
N LEU A 264 2.13 13.77 -18.16
CA LEU A 264 2.90 14.49 -19.18
C LEU A 264 3.14 13.65 -20.44
N ASP A 265 3.21 12.32 -20.31
CA ASP A 265 3.54 11.42 -21.41
C ASP A 265 2.36 11.19 -22.37
N GLU A 266 2.64 11.08 -23.67
CA GLU A 266 1.65 10.70 -24.68
C GLU A 266 1.18 9.24 -24.50
N ILE A 267 0.02 9.08 -23.88
CA ILE A 267 -0.71 7.82 -23.72
C ILE A 267 -1.85 7.67 -24.74
N THR A 268 -2.29 6.44 -24.96
CA THR A 268 -3.48 6.16 -25.80
C THR A 268 -4.74 6.77 -25.18
N MET A 269 -5.74 7.03 -26.04
CA MET A 269 -7.00 7.69 -25.67
C MET A 269 -8.17 6.85 -26.17
N THR A 270 -8.35 5.65 -25.60
CA THR A 270 -9.44 4.74 -25.93
C THR A 270 -10.74 5.26 -25.27
N PRO A 271 -11.77 5.67 -26.05
CA PRO A 271 -12.96 6.27 -25.48
C PRO A 271 -13.77 5.31 -24.61
N ILE A 272 -14.40 5.84 -23.56
CA ILE A 272 -15.45 5.16 -22.80
C ILE A 272 -16.80 5.89 -22.99
N PRO A 273 -17.95 5.16 -22.95
CA PRO A 273 -19.26 5.80 -23.03
C PRO A 273 -19.44 6.81 -21.90
N TYR A 274 -19.72 8.08 -22.23
CA TYR A 274 -19.70 9.24 -21.31
C TYR A 274 -20.92 9.30 -20.37
N VAL A 275 -21.25 8.16 -19.76
CA VAL A 275 -22.43 7.91 -18.94
C VAL A 275 -22.06 8.00 -17.45
N GLY A 276 -22.77 8.87 -16.74
CA GLY A 276 -22.55 9.16 -15.31
C GLY A 276 -22.88 10.62 -14.98
N GLU A 277 -22.92 10.93 -13.68
CA GLU A 277 -23.07 12.32 -13.19
C GLU A 277 -21.89 13.20 -13.62
N SER A 278 -22.09 14.51 -13.62
CA SER A 278 -21.02 15.48 -13.89
C SER A 278 -19.99 15.54 -12.76
N SER A 279 -18.74 15.86 -13.11
CA SER A 279 -17.64 16.01 -12.16
C SER A 279 -17.94 17.08 -11.11
N LYS A 280 -17.98 16.69 -9.84
CA LYS A 280 -18.36 17.56 -8.71
C LYS A 280 -17.69 17.11 -7.40
N CYS A 281 -17.52 18.04 -6.46
CA CYS A 281 -17.16 17.72 -5.08
C CYS A 281 -18.34 18.05 -4.15
N LEU A 282 -18.54 17.19 -3.14
CA LEU A 282 -19.61 17.25 -2.14
C LEU A 282 -19.02 17.32 -0.72
N GLY A 283 -17.73 17.65 -0.59
CA GLY A 283 -17.03 17.78 0.68
C GLY A 283 -17.33 19.08 1.42
N ASP A 284 -16.80 19.19 2.64
CA ASP A 284 -16.90 20.41 3.45
C ASP A 284 -15.98 21.51 2.91
N HIS A 285 -16.51 22.74 2.73
CA HIS A 285 -15.71 23.86 2.24
C HIS A 285 -14.56 24.19 3.22
N SER A 286 -13.34 24.27 2.69
CA SER A 286 -12.08 24.41 3.42
C SER A 286 -11.47 25.81 3.16
N PRO A 287 -11.94 26.88 3.84
CA PRO A 287 -11.48 28.24 3.57
C PRO A 287 -10.00 28.40 3.92
N GLY A 288 -9.25 29.13 3.08
CA GLY A 288 -7.82 29.39 3.30
C GLY A 288 -6.87 28.20 3.08
N VAL A 289 -7.37 27.00 2.75
CA VAL A 289 -6.60 25.76 2.74
C VAL A 289 -5.34 25.77 1.85
N LYS A 290 -5.30 26.57 0.77
CA LYS A 290 -4.08 26.74 -0.06
C LYS A 290 -2.94 27.46 0.65
N ARG A 291 -3.21 28.27 1.69
CA ARG A 291 -2.17 28.82 2.58
C ARG A 291 -1.71 27.73 3.54
N TRP A 292 -2.64 27.15 4.30
CA TRP A 292 -2.35 26.06 5.25
C TRP A 292 -1.53 24.92 4.65
N LEU A 293 -1.85 24.46 3.43
CA LEU A 293 -1.03 23.45 2.71
C LEU A 293 0.43 23.89 2.55
N LYS A 294 0.67 25.12 2.07
CA LYS A 294 2.02 25.67 1.91
C LYS A 294 2.71 25.85 3.27
N ASP A 295 2.00 26.38 4.25
CA ASP A 295 2.51 26.69 5.59
C ASP A 295 2.88 25.41 6.37
N GLU A 296 2.27 24.27 6.03
CA GLU A 296 2.57 22.92 6.55
C GLU A 296 3.57 22.11 5.70
N GLY A 297 4.16 22.69 4.66
CA GLY A 297 5.19 22.04 3.84
C GLY A 297 4.68 21.10 2.74
N PHE A 298 3.44 21.27 2.27
CA PHE A 298 2.93 20.52 1.12
C PHE A 298 3.28 21.20 -0.23
N GLU A 299 3.94 20.48 -1.14
CA GLU A 299 4.16 20.86 -2.54
C GLU A 299 3.00 20.38 -3.43
N GLU A 300 2.70 21.11 -4.52
CA GLU A 300 1.72 20.68 -5.53
C GLU A 300 2.38 19.74 -6.55
N LEU A 301 1.89 18.50 -6.66
CA LEU A 301 2.42 17.50 -7.60
C LEU A 301 1.90 17.72 -9.04
N PHE A 302 0.58 17.87 -9.19
CA PHE A 302 -0.07 18.08 -10.49
C PHE A 302 -1.52 18.59 -10.32
N GLN A 303 -2.07 19.17 -11.39
CA GLN A 303 -3.47 19.59 -11.49
C GLN A 303 -4.14 18.94 -12.71
N LEU A 304 -5.28 18.29 -12.51
CA LEU A 304 -6.19 17.84 -13.55
C LEU A 304 -7.42 18.76 -13.64
N ALA A 305 -7.96 18.94 -14.83
CA ALA A 305 -9.13 19.80 -15.08
C ALA A 305 -10.23 19.02 -15.80
N PHE A 306 -11.45 19.06 -15.27
CA PHE A 306 -12.60 18.28 -15.75
C PHE A 306 -13.60 19.17 -16.51
N THR A 307 -13.10 19.84 -17.55
CA THR A 307 -13.73 20.98 -18.25
C THR A 307 -14.93 20.64 -19.17
N GLY A 308 -15.50 19.42 -19.05
CA GLY A 308 -16.63 18.96 -19.86
C GLY A 308 -17.95 19.39 -19.25
N ASP A 309 -18.49 18.58 -18.33
CA ASP A 309 -19.72 18.88 -17.60
C ASP A 309 -19.50 19.83 -16.38
N SER A 310 -18.32 20.44 -16.23
CA SER A 310 -17.91 21.30 -15.10
C SER A 310 -16.67 22.17 -15.47
N ASP A 311 -16.16 23.03 -14.57
CA ASP A 311 -14.73 23.47 -14.55
C ASP A 311 -14.10 23.06 -13.19
N LEU A 312 -14.45 21.86 -12.70
CA LEU A 312 -13.82 21.29 -11.50
C LEU A 312 -12.34 21.03 -11.79
N ARG A 313 -11.46 21.50 -10.88
CA ARG A 313 -10.02 21.21 -10.92
C ARG A 313 -9.62 20.40 -9.71
N VAL A 314 -8.80 19.37 -9.92
CA VAL A 314 -8.31 18.48 -8.88
C VAL A 314 -6.79 18.62 -8.83
N HIS A 315 -6.29 19.13 -7.72
CA HIS A 315 -4.85 19.21 -7.44
C HIS A 315 -4.46 18.07 -6.49
N PHE A 316 -3.29 17.48 -6.70
CA PHE A 316 -2.65 16.59 -5.72
C PHE A 316 -1.49 17.31 -5.05
N TYR A 317 -1.37 17.13 -3.74
CA TYR A 317 -0.34 17.71 -2.89
C TYR A 317 0.36 16.61 -2.10
N LEU A 318 1.66 16.78 -1.87
CA LEU A 318 2.50 15.87 -1.09
C LEU A 318 3.35 16.66 -0.09
N ARG A 319 3.58 16.12 1.10
CA ARG A 319 4.63 16.59 2.01
C ARG A 319 5.75 15.55 2.06
N GLU A 320 6.97 15.95 1.71
CA GLU A 320 8.11 15.04 1.62
C GLU A 320 8.45 14.37 2.97
N ASP A 321 8.44 15.13 4.07
CA ASP A 321 8.87 14.68 5.42
C ASP A 321 8.14 13.40 5.92
N ASP A 322 6.83 13.30 5.67
CA ASP A 322 5.98 12.18 6.09
C ASP A 322 5.21 11.53 4.92
N HIS A 323 5.61 11.84 3.68
CA HIS A 323 5.00 11.37 2.42
C HIS A 323 3.47 11.58 2.36
N ARG A 324 2.93 12.54 3.12
CA ARG A 324 1.49 12.69 3.27
C ARG A 324 0.84 13.20 2.00
N ALA A 325 -0.13 12.45 1.50
CA ALA A 325 -0.79 12.74 0.24
C ALA A 325 -2.18 13.36 0.48
N ARG A 326 -2.45 14.49 -0.17
CA ARG A 326 -3.73 15.21 -0.11
C ARG A 326 -4.25 15.51 -1.50
N MET A 327 -5.57 15.41 -1.66
CA MET A 327 -6.28 15.88 -2.83
C MET A 327 -7.05 17.16 -2.48
N LEU A 328 -7.03 18.13 -3.39
CA LEU A 328 -7.77 19.38 -3.29
C LEU A 328 -8.64 19.57 -4.53
N CYS A 329 -9.95 19.50 -4.35
CA CYS A 329 -10.91 19.92 -5.36
C CYS A 329 -11.11 21.44 -5.28
N LYS A 330 -11.04 22.13 -6.42
CA LYS A 330 -11.49 23.51 -6.61
C LYS A 330 -12.73 23.49 -7.50
N ALA A 331 -13.89 23.88 -6.96
CA ALA A 331 -15.09 24.15 -7.75
C ALA A 331 -15.21 25.67 -7.98
N PRO A 332 -15.15 26.16 -9.22
CA PRO A 332 -15.44 27.56 -9.52
C PRO A 332 -16.94 27.84 -9.34
N HIS A 333 -17.27 29.12 -9.19
CA HIS A 333 -18.63 29.64 -9.20
C HIS A 333 -18.67 30.87 -10.11
N THR A 334 -19.81 31.13 -10.75
CA THR A 334 -20.00 32.29 -11.63
C THR A 334 -20.20 33.60 -10.87
N THR A 335 -20.72 33.52 -9.64
CA THR A 335 -21.13 34.69 -8.82
C THR A 335 -20.47 34.75 -7.44
N ARG A 336 -19.59 33.79 -7.12
CA ARG A 336 -18.94 33.64 -5.82
C ARG A 336 -17.46 33.24 -5.99
N PRO A 337 -16.59 33.50 -4.99
CA PRO A 337 -15.24 32.92 -4.96
C PRO A 337 -15.28 31.40 -5.15
N SER A 338 -14.23 30.83 -5.75
CA SER A 338 -14.15 29.37 -5.92
C SER A 338 -14.14 28.65 -4.58
N GLU A 339 -14.90 27.57 -4.49
CA GLU A 339 -14.93 26.71 -3.31
C GLU A 339 -13.80 25.68 -3.37
N TYR A 340 -13.19 25.42 -2.22
CA TYR A 340 -12.05 24.52 -2.07
C TYR A 340 -12.38 23.42 -1.08
N PHE A 341 -12.05 22.17 -1.40
CA PHE A 341 -12.36 20.99 -0.60
C PHE A 341 -11.13 20.11 -0.52
N CYS A 342 -10.56 19.91 0.68
CA CYS A 342 -9.35 19.12 0.86
C CYS A 342 -9.60 17.84 1.66
N MET A 343 -9.02 16.73 1.22
CA MET A 343 -9.03 15.47 1.97
C MET A 343 -7.68 14.75 1.82
N PRO A 344 -7.11 14.18 2.91
CA PRO A 344 -6.05 13.18 2.80
C PRO A 344 -6.50 11.99 1.95
N LEU A 345 -5.62 11.45 1.10
CA LEU A 345 -5.99 10.27 0.31
C LEU A 345 -6.30 9.07 1.21
N ASN A 346 -5.64 9.00 2.37
CA ASN A 346 -5.80 7.92 3.34
C ASN A 346 -7.16 7.90 4.08
N LEU A 347 -8.06 8.86 3.80
CA LEU A 347 -9.46 8.89 4.27
C LEU A 347 -10.49 8.64 3.14
N LEU A 348 -10.04 8.31 1.93
CA LEU A 348 -10.89 8.11 0.75
C LEU A 348 -10.72 6.73 0.13
N GLU A 349 -11.84 6.16 -0.31
CA GLU A 349 -11.94 4.96 -1.15
C GLU A 349 -12.37 5.36 -2.57
N ILE A 350 -11.93 4.63 -3.59
CA ILE A 350 -12.23 4.95 -5.00
C ILE A 350 -13.05 3.83 -5.68
N VAL A 351 -14.27 4.14 -6.12
CA VAL A 351 -15.20 3.16 -6.71
C VAL A 351 -15.59 3.62 -8.11
N ARG A 352 -15.54 2.73 -9.12
CA ARG A 352 -15.88 3.10 -10.50
C ARG A 352 -17.36 2.87 -10.78
N VAL A 353 -18.04 3.91 -11.25
CA VAL A 353 -19.46 3.87 -11.64
C VAL A 353 -19.58 4.39 -13.08
N GLY A 354 -19.64 3.46 -14.04
CA GLY A 354 -19.67 3.78 -15.47
C GLY A 354 -18.40 4.49 -15.93
N SER A 355 -18.54 5.74 -16.41
CA SER A 355 -17.41 6.61 -16.78
C SER A 355 -16.84 7.44 -15.62
N CYS A 356 -17.36 7.27 -14.40
CA CYS A 356 -16.96 8.05 -13.24
C CYS A 356 -16.11 7.25 -12.25
N LEU A 357 -15.21 7.94 -11.56
CA LEU A 357 -14.64 7.51 -10.28
C LEU A 357 -15.34 8.29 -9.16
N ASN A 358 -16.04 7.56 -8.30
CA ASN A 358 -16.60 8.06 -7.06
C ASN A 358 -15.55 7.92 -5.95
N LEU A 359 -15.14 9.05 -5.40
CA LEU A 359 -14.23 9.14 -4.26
C LEU A 359 -15.07 9.30 -3.00
N CYS A 360 -15.07 8.29 -2.14
CA CYS A 360 -15.98 8.14 -1.02
C CYS A 360 -15.24 8.15 0.32
N ARG A 361 -15.82 8.82 1.32
CA ARG A 361 -15.33 8.85 2.70
C ARG A 361 -16.14 7.88 3.55
N ARG A 362 -15.46 6.98 4.27
CA ARG A 362 -16.08 6.06 5.23
C ARG A 362 -16.54 6.83 6.49
N ARG A 363 -17.76 6.61 6.98
CA ARG A 363 -18.19 7.19 8.28
C ARG A 363 -17.41 6.58 9.45
N ARG A 364 -17.21 7.36 10.52
CA ARG A 364 -16.63 6.85 11.77
C ARG A 364 -17.57 5.78 12.36
N GLY A 365 -17.07 4.55 12.50
CA GLY A 365 -17.79 3.44 13.15
C GLY A 365 -18.78 2.67 12.27
N GLY A 366 -18.75 2.81 10.94
CA GLY A 366 -19.67 2.08 10.06
C GLY A 366 -19.10 1.73 8.69
N TYR A 367 -19.82 0.86 7.97
CA TYR A 367 -19.52 0.45 6.58
C TYR A 367 -20.08 1.42 5.52
N GLU A 368 -20.70 2.53 5.94
CA GLU A 368 -21.31 3.51 5.03
C GLU A 368 -20.23 4.35 4.32
N LEU A 369 -20.27 4.31 2.99
CA LEU A 369 -19.47 5.15 2.09
C LEU A 369 -20.28 6.38 1.68
N VAL A 370 -19.82 7.57 2.07
CA VAL A 370 -20.41 8.85 1.69
C VAL A 370 -19.62 9.45 0.54
N LEU A 371 -20.29 9.78 -0.57
CA LEU A 371 -19.65 10.38 -1.74
C LEU A 371 -19.04 11.75 -1.39
N TRP A 372 -17.73 11.90 -1.61
CA TRP A 372 -16.99 13.15 -1.39
C TRP A 372 -16.66 13.86 -2.70
N ALA A 373 -16.36 13.12 -3.77
CA ALA A 373 -16.30 13.66 -5.12
C ALA A 373 -16.69 12.62 -6.18
N ASN A 374 -17.24 13.07 -7.29
CA ASN A 374 -17.40 12.31 -8.52
C ASN A 374 -16.48 12.95 -9.58
N LEU A 375 -15.70 12.13 -10.29
CA LEU A 375 -14.83 12.57 -11.38
C LEU A 375 -15.15 11.76 -12.64
N LYS A 376 -15.63 12.41 -13.69
CA LYS A 376 -16.06 11.80 -14.95
C LYS A 376 -14.97 11.86 -16.01
N PHE A 377 -14.63 10.72 -16.61
CA PHE A 377 -13.56 10.57 -17.59
C PHE A 377 -14.11 10.27 -18.99
N SER A 378 -13.41 10.73 -20.03
CA SER A 378 -13.73 10.44 -21.44
C SER A 378 -12.97 9.23 -22.00
N THR A 379 -11.85 8.85 -21.39
CA THR A 379 -11.03 7.69 -21.79
C THR A 379 -10.69 6.79 -20.60
N ILE A 380 -10.50 5.51 -20.87
CA ILE A 380 -10.13 4.52 -19.85
C ILE A 380 -8.71 4.73 -19.34
N GLU A 381 -7.79 5.22 -20.18
CA GLU A 381 -6.40 5.45 -19.78
C GLU A 381 -6.27 6.56 -18.73
N GLN A 382 -6.98 7.68 -18.90
CA GLN A 382 -6.98 8.76 -17.90
C GLN A 382 -7.61 8.29 -16.58
N MET A 383 -8.69 7.51 -16.64
CA MET A 383 -9.33 6.91 -15.46
C MET A 383 -8.38 5.98 -14.71
N VAL A 384 -7.71 5.07 -15.42
CA VAL A 384 -6.75 4.12 -14.83
C VAL A 384 -5.52 4.83 -14.28
N LEU A 385 -4.97 5.84 -14.98
CA LEU A 385 -3.82 6.59 -14.46
C LEU A 385 -4.20 7.39 -13.20
N PHE A 386 -5.39 7.99 -13.14
CA PHE A 386 -5.90 8.60 -11.91
C PHE A 386 -5.97 7.57 -10.78
N PHE A 387 -6.64 6.44 -11.03
CA PHE A 387 -6.81 5.35 -10.07
C PHE A 387 -5.47 4.83 -9.54
N CYS A 388 -4.55 4.43 -10.41
CA CYS A 388 -3.24 3.91 -10.00
C CYS A 388 -2.38 4.96 -9.27
N THR A 389 -2.41 6.23 -9.69
CA THR A 389 -1.69 7.33 -9.00
C THR A 389 -2.24 7.56 -7.60
N PHE A 390 -3.57 7.59 -7.46
CA PHE A 390 -4.25 7.71 -6.19
C PHE A 390 -3.93 6.53 -5.25
N LEU A 391 -3.97 5.29 -5.75
CA LEU A 391 -3.57 4.10 -4.99
C LEU A 391 -2.11 4.17 -4.53
N ALA A 392 -1.19 4.53 -5.43
CA ALA A 392 0.24 4.58 -5.14
C ALA A 392 0.60 5.64 -4.10
N LEU A 393 0.18 6.90 -4.30
CA LEU A 393 0.38 7.99 -3.33
C LEU A 393 -0.20 7.63 -1.95
N ARG A 394 -1.42 7.07 -1.92
CA ARG A 394 -2.07 6.64 -0.68
C ARG A 394 -1.35 5.47 0.02
N SER A 395 -0.66 4.61 -0.73
CA SER A 395 0.15 3.52 -0.19
C SER A 395 1.53 3.97 0.34
N GLN A 396 1.95 5.19 0.03
CA GLN A 396 3.21 5.80 0.45
C GLN A 396 3.05 6.75 1.67
N ASP A 397 1.80 7.11 2.04
CA ASP A 397 1.47 8.01 3.15
C ASP A 397 1.81 7.39 4.53
N ALA A 398 2.85 7.89 5.19
CA ALA A 398 3.28 7.41 6.52
C ALA A 398 2.34 7.85 7.65
N GLY A 399 1.35 8.71 7.37
CA GLY A 399 0.48 9.34 8.35
C GLY A 399 -0.67 8.49 8.87
N ARG A 400 -0.88 7.29 8.29
CA ARG A 400 -1.59 6.08 8.78
C ARG A 400 -1.75 5.11 7.61
N PRO A 401 -1.28 3.85 7.70
CA PRO A 401 -1.64 2.81 6.75
C PRO A 401 -3.17 2.63 6.73
N VAL A 402 -3.78 2.51 5.55
CA VAL A 402 -5.23 2.38 5.47
C VAL A 402 -5.66 0.93 5.52
N GLU A 403 -5.95 0.48 6.74
CA GLU A 403 -6.47 -0.85 6.99
C GLU A 403 -7.85 -1.06 6.36
N SER A 404 -8.03 -2.23 5.76
CA SER A 404 -9.30 -2.70 5.17
C SER A 404 -9.95 -1.72 4.17
N ILE A 405 -9.22 -1.29 3.14
CA ILE A 405 -9.85 -0.83 1.88
C ILE A 405 -9.99 -1.99 0.88
N ARG A 406 -11.02 -1.93 0.04
CA ARG A 406 -11.38 -2.95 -0.95
C ARG A 406 -11.35 -2.43 -2.40
N ASP A 407 -10.72 -1.29 -2.63
CA ASP A 407 -10.69 -0.55 -3.91
C ASP A 407 -9.39 -0.73 -4.72
N TYR A 408 -8.65 -1.82 -4.45
CA TYR A 408 -7.41 -2.17 -5.16
C TYR A 408 -7.65 -2.80 -6.55
N GLU A 409 -8.91 -3.03 -6.91
CA GLU A 409 -9.39 -3.53 -8.21
C GLU A 409 -10.40 -2.52 -8.77
N LEU A 410 -10.34 -2.25 -10.07
CA LEU A 410 -11.22 -1.29 -10.74
C LEU A 410 -12.44 -2.02 -11.31
N ASP A 411 -13.66 -1.62 -10.92
CA ASP A 411 -14.88 -2.26 -11.40
C ASP A 411 -14.97 -2.27 -12.94
N ASN A 412 -15.63 -3.30 -13.49
CA ASN A 412 -15.72 -3.57 -14.93
C ASN A 412 -14.40 -3.91 -15.64
N GLU A 413 -13.26 -4.01 -14.97
CA GLU A 413 -12.12 -4.76 -15.51
C GLU A 413 -12.32 -6.29 -15.34
N GLU A 414 -11.55 -7.07 -16.11
CA GLU A 414 -11.41 -8.52 -16.00
C GLU A 414 -9.93 -8.88 -15.85
N GLU A 415 -9.55 -9.61 -14.79
CA GLU A 415 -8.22 -10.20 -14.68
C GLU A 415 -8.18 -11.46 -15.56
N LEU A 416 -7.56 -11.34 -16.74
CA LEU A 416 -7.42 -12.43 -17.71
C LEU A 416 -6.20 -13.32 -17.42
N PHE A 417 -5.24 -12.78 -16.67
CA PHE A 417 -4.04 -13.47 -16.22
C PHE A 417 -3.53 -12.80 -14.93
N GLY A 418 -3.05 -13.62 -13.99
CA GLY A 418 -2.31 -13.19 -12.82
C GLY A 418 -1.15 -14.15 -12.55
N GLY A 419 0.06 -13.61 -12.35
CA GLY A 419 1.28 -14.40 -12.13
C GLY A 419 2.33 -13.64 -11.32
N GLN A 420 3.37 -14.34 -10.88
CA GLN A 420 4.47 -13.76 -10.10
C GLN A 420 5.69 -13.48 -10.99
N ILE A 421 6.16 -12.24 -10.97
CA ILE A 421 7.47 -11.85 -11.52
C ILE A 421 8.43 -11.45 -10.40
N LEU A 422 9.72 -11.63 -10.66
CA LEU A 422 10.82 -10.98 -9.97
C LEU A 422 11.20 -9.75 -10.80
N ASP A 423 11.03 -8.55 -10.25
CA ASP A 423 11.34 -7.28 -10.92
C ASP A 423 12.00 -6.36 -9.90
N ASP A 424 13.06 -5.66 -10.30
CA ASP A 424 14.06 -5.01 -9.42
C ASP A 424 14.38 -5.77 -8.11
N ASN A 425 14.61 -7.09 -8.20
CA ASN A 425 14.89 -7.98 -7.06
C ASN A 425 13.71 -8.20 -6.07
N TYR A 426 12.57 -7.55 -6.27
CA TYR A 426 11.35 -7.74 -5.48
C TYR A 426 10.36 -8.67 -6.18
N LEU A 427 9.51 -9.35 -5.40
CA LEU A 427 8.38 -10.10 -5.94
C LEU A 427 7.21 -9.18 -6.22
N HIS A 428 6.72 -9.19 -7.46
CA HIS A 428 5.54 -8.45 -7.89
C HIS A 428 4.48 -9.39 -8.46
N ALA A 429 3.21 -9.07 -8.21
CA ALA A 429 2.08 -9.68 -8.90
C ALA A 429 1.81 -8.91 -10.20
N LEU A 430 2.13 -9.55 -11.33
CA LEU A 430 1.85 -9.06 -12.67
C LEU A 430 0.46 -9.57 -13.10
N ARG A 431 -0.34 -8.67 -13.69
CA ARG A 431 -1.66 -8.99 -14.23
C ARG A 431 -1.87 -8.48 -15.64
N ILE A 432 -2.74 -9.15 -16.37
CA ILE A 432 -3.37 -8.65 -17.60
C ILE A 432 -4.83 -8.30 -17.25
N TYR A 433 -5.19 -7.03 -17.37
CA TYR A 433 -6.56 -6.55 -17.23
C TYR A 433 -7.15 -6.20 -18.60
N ARG A 434 -8.44 -6.50 -18.79
CA ARG A 434 -9.27 -6.01 -19.91
C ARG A 434 -10.47 -5.25 -19.37
N ASP A 435 -10.67 -4.01 -19.82
CA ASP A 435 -11.89 -3.26 -19.52
C ASP A 435 -13.06 -3.78 -20.35
N LYS A 436 -14.16 -4.16 -19.69
CA LYS A 436 -15.34 -4.77 -20.32
C LYS A 436 -16.17 -3.79 -21.15
N VAL A 437 -15.91 -2.48 -21.05
CA VAL A 437 -16.71 -1.42 -21.69
C VAL A 437 -16.03 -0.89 -22.96
N SER A 438 -14.75 -0.54 -22.88
CA SER A 438 -13.93 -0.08 -24.02
C SER A 438 -13.21 -1.21 -24.75
N GLY A 439 -13.04 -2.37 -24.12
CA GLY A 439 -12.21 -3.47 -24.63
C GLY A 439 -10.71 -3.24 -24.51
N ALA A 440 -10.26 -2.12 -23.92
CA ALA A 440 -8.84 -1.81 -23.73
C ALA A 440 -8.15 -2.86 -22.84
N VAL A 441 -6.88 -3.14 -23.12
CA VAL A 441 -6.06 -4.12 -22.40
C VAL A 441 -4.80 -3.47 -21.85
N ARG A 442 -4.52 -3.74 -20.58
CA ARG A 442 -3.35 -3.22 -19.86
C ARG A 442 -2.63 -4.29 -19.04
N LEU A 443 -1.34 -4.08 -18.84
CA LEU A 443 -0.53 -4.77 -17.84
C LEU A 443 -0.48 -3.93 -16.56
N GLN A 444 -0.49 -4.58 -15.40
CA GLN A 444 -0.19 -3.94 -14.12
C GLN A 444 0.74 -4.81 -13.29
N ALA A 445 1.87 -4.27 -12.85
CA ALA A 445 2.67 -4.85 -11.78
C ALA A 445 2.27 -4.22 -10.43
N SER A 446 2.24 -5.03 -9.38
CA SER A 446 1.85 -4.60 -8.04
C SER A 446 2.64 -5.31 -6.95
N VAL A 447 2.88 -4.64 -5.84
CA VAL A 447 3.65 -5.20 -4.71
C VAL A 447 2.97 -6.47 -4.18
N HIS A 448 3.71 -7.58 -4.09
CA HIS A 448 3.11 -8.90 -3.80
C HIS A 448 2.92 -9.20 -2.29
N LYS A 449 3.82 -8.68 -1.45
CA LYS A 449 3.92 -8.93 0.01
C LYS A 449 4.32 -7.63 0.74
N GLY A 450 4.24 -7.63 2.07
CA GLY A 450 4.52 -6.44 2.89
C GLY A 450 3.32 -5.50 3.01
N GLU A 451 3.54 -4.33 3.60
CA GLU A 451 2.49 -3.36 3.94
C GLU A 451 1.86 -2.73 2.68
N MET A 452 2.67 -2.39 1.69
CA MET A 452 2.23 -1.84 0.40
C MET A 452 1.57 -2.90 -0.53
N LYS A 453 1.22 -4.09 -0.05
CA LYS A 453 0.67 -5.17 -0.88
C LYS A 453 -0.55 -4.71 -1.69
N ARG A 454 -0.53 -4.98 -3.01
CA ARG A 454 -1.46 -4.50 -4.06
C ARG A 454 -1.27 -3.04 -4.52
N ALA A 455 -0.39 -2.25 -3.91
CA ALA A 455 0.00 -0.96 -4.50
C ALA A 455 0.56 -1.19 -5.93
N PRO A 456 0.14 -0.38 -6.92
CA PRO A 456 0.66 -0.49 -8.27
C PRO A 456 2.09 0.05 -8.33
N VAL A 457 3.00 -0.74 -8.92
CA VAL A 457 4.42 -0.34 -9.15
C VAL A 457 4.52 0.34 -10.51
N TRP A 458 3.88 -0.27 -11.52
CA TRP A 458 3.72 0.30 -12.86
C TRP A 458 2.48 -0.25 -13.57
N THR A 459 1.95 0.50 -14.54
CA THR A 459 0.90 0.06 -15.47
C THR A 459 1.33 0.37 -16.91
N ALA A 460 0.86 -0.40 -17.89
CA ALA A 460 1.17 -0.18 -19.30
C ALA A 460 0.00 -0.60 -20.19
N PHE A 461 -0.48 0.30 -21.07
CA PHE A 461 -1.52 -0.03 -22.05
C PHE A 461 -0.91 -0.76 -23.24
N ILE A 462 -1.49 -1.90 -23.59
CA ILE A 462 -0.96 -2.82 -24.62
C ILE A 462 -1.96 -3.10 -25.76
N THR A 463 -3.16 -2.52 -25.69
CA THR A 463 -4.22 -2.57 -26.72
C THR A 463 -3.68 -2.42 -28.14
N GLN A 464 -2.75 -1.49 -28.36
CA GLN A 464 -2.14 -1.17 -29.65
C GLN A 464 -1.09 -2.18 -30.14
N TYR A 465 -0.53 -3.02 -29.26
CA TYR A 465 0.49 -4.02 -29.60
C TYR A 465 -0.05 -5.45 -29.76
N LEU A 466 -1.30 -5.71 -29.33
CA LEU A 466 -1.96 -7.01 -29.53
C LEU A 466 -2.08 -7.33 -31.03
N GLY A 467 -1.44 -8.42 -31.45
CA GLY A 467 -1.32 -8.85 -32.85
C GLY A 467 0.01 -8.46 -33.52
N THR A 468 0.80 -7.55 -32.95
CA THR A 468 2.07 -7.12 -33.52
C THR A 468 3.11 -8.24 -33.47
N ARG A 469 3.60 -8.67 -34.64
CA ARG A 469 4.57 -9.76 -34.78
C ARG A 469 5.84 -9.49 -33.96
N SER A 470 6.25 -10.49 -33.17
CA SER A 470 7.43 -10.44 -32.30
C SER A 470 7.42 -9.37 -31.20
N TRP A 471 6.29 -8.70 -30.93
CA TRP A 471 6.17 -7.77 -29.80
C TRP A 471 6.42 -8.47 -28.45
N VAL A 472 5.83 -9.66 -28.28
CA VAL A 472 6.21 -10.62 -27.24
C VAL A 472 7.18 -11.65 -27.81
N ARG A 473 8.24 -11.97 -27.07
CA ARG A 473 9.09 -13.15 -27.29
C ARG A 473 9.40 -13.82 -25.96
N ARG A 474 9.58 -15.14 -25.95
CA ARG A 474 10.00 -15.89 -24.75
C ARG A 474 11.38 -16.54 -24.97
N PRO A 475 12.50 -15.86 -24.65
CA PRO A 475 13.85 -16.42 -24.79
C PRO A 475 14.16 -17.59 -23.84
N ASP A 476 13.56 -17.65 -22.65
CA ASP A 476 13.75 -18.74 -21.68
C ASP A 476 12.41 -19.26 -21.16
N SER A 477 12.37 -20.52 -20.71
CA SER A 477 11.26 -21.13 -19.96
C SER A 477 10.54 -20.22 -18.95
N LYS A 478 11.25 -19.30 -18.28
CA LYS A 478 10.73 -18.35 -17.28
C LYS A 478 10.75 -16.87 -17.73
N VAL A 479 11.35 -16.53 -18.86
CA VAL A 479 11.63 -15.13 -19.23
C VAL A 479 10.89 -14.74 -20.48
N VAL A 480 10.01 -13.73 -20.35
CA VAL A 480 9.32 -13.07 -21.47
C VAL A 480 9.94 -11.69 -21.69
N VAL A 481 10.06 -11.27 -22.95
CA VAL A 481 10.60 -9.96 -23.34
C VAL A 481 9.57 -9.22 -24.19
N LEU A 482 9.28 -7.97 -23.81
CA LEU A 482 8.31 -7.08 -24.46
C LEU A 482 9.02 -5.90 -25.13
N ARG A 483 8.78 -5.72 -26.43
CA ARG A 483 9.33 -4.59 -27.20
C ARG A 483 8.46 -3.34 -26.98
N GLU A 484 9.06 -2.15 -27.01
CA GLU A 484 8.34 -0.86 -27.08
C GLU A 484 7.27 -0.59 -25.99
N LEU A 485 7.26 -1.34 -24.89
CA LEU A 485 6.30 -1.18 -23.79
C LEU A 485 6.44 0.20 -23.15
N ARG A 486 5.39 1.03 -23.22
CA ARG A 486 5.30 2.29 -22.48
C ARG A 486 4.76 2.02 -21.07
N GLN A 487 5.66 1.93 -20.09
CA GLN A 487 5.31 1.81 -18.67
C GLN A 487 5.14 3.19 -18.04
N THR A 488 4.02 3.40 -17.36
CA THR A 488 3.86 4.48 -16.38
C THR A 488 4.24 3.93 -15.00
N ILE A 489 5.22 4.56 -14.35
CA ILE A 489 5.84 4.10 -13.10
C ILE A 489 5.33 4.94 -11.93
N PHE A 490 5.05 4.30 -10.80
CA PHE A 490 4.42 4.91 -9.61
C PHE A 490 5.33 4.88 -8.36
N MET A 491 6.65 4.85 -8.59
CA MET A 491 7.72 4.74 -7.60
C MET A 491 8.84 5.73 -7.96
N PHE A 492 9.66 6.14 -6.99
CA PHE A 492 10.83 6.96 -7.29
C PHE A 492 11.88 6.17 -8.10
N ALA A 493 12.63 6.87 -8.95
CA ALA A 493 13.68 6.27 -9.77
C ALA A 493 14.89 5.73 -8.94
N ALA A 494 14.97 6.07 -7.66
CA ALA A 494 15.92 5.49 -6.71
C ALA A 494 15.46 4.14 -6.13
N ASP A 495 14.14 3.90 -6.09
CA ASP A 495 13.51 2.73 -5.46
C ASP A 495 13.06 1.66 -6.45
N TYR A 496 12.95 2.01 -7.75
CA TYR A 496 12.58 1.08 -8.81
C TYR A 496 13.21 1.43 -10.16
N THR A 497 14.00 0.50 -10.70
CA THR A 497 14.52 0.49 -12.07
C THR A 497 13.95 -0.69 -12.87
N PRO A 498 13.14 -0.45 -13.93
CA PRO A 498 12.58 -1.53 -14.73
C PRO A 498 13.66 -2.36 -15.42
N GLN A 499 13.58 -3.69 -15.33
CA GLN A 499 14.53 -4.58 -16.00
C GLN A 499 14.39 -4.51 -17.53
N LYS A 500 15.49 -4.19 -18.22
CA LYS A 500 15.54 -4.08 -19.70
C LYS A 500 16.77 -4.78 -20.27
N THR A 501 16.64 -5.29 -21.49
CA THR A 501 17.78 -5.82 -22.25
C THR A 501 18.70 -4.68 -22.71
N SER A 502 19.91 -5.01 -23.19
CA SER A 502 20.81 -4.05 -23.86
C SER A 502 20.23 -3.41 -25.13
N ARG A 503 19.03 -3.81 -25.56
CA ARG A 503 18.26 -3.21 -26.67
C ARG A 503 17.06 -2.37 -26.19
N GLY A 504 16.95 -2.12 -24.88
CA GLY A 504 15.83 -1.37 -24.28
C GLY A 504 14.51 -2.15 -24.21
N GLU A 505 14.53 -3.47 -24.50
CA GLU A 505 13.34 -4.33 -24.50
C GLU A 505 13.05 -4.78 -23.06
N HIS A 506 11.81 -4.69 -22.59
CA HIS A 506 11.46 -4.90 -21.18
C HIS A 506 11.43 -6.39 -20.84
N ILE A 507 11.97 -6.75 -19.67
CA ILE A 507 12.12 -8.13 -19.21
C ILE A 507 11.03 -8.44 -18.16
N LEU A 508 10.34 -9.56 -18.33
CA LEU A 508 9.43 -10.14 -17.34
C LEU A 508 9.99 -11.50 -16.91
N GLN A 509 10.66 -11.51 -15.77
CA GLN A 509 11.30 -12.69 -15.17
C GLN A 509 10.30 -13.38 -14.24
N PHE A 510 9.58 -14.40 -14.72
CA PHE A 510 8.59 -15.11 -13.91
C PHE A 510 9.25 -16.04 -12.88
N THR A 511 8.59 -16.28 -11.75
CA THR A 511 9.08 -17.22 -10.72
C THR A 511 9.09 -18.67 -11.24
N ASN A 512 8.16 -19.01 -12.13
CA ASN A 512 7.95 -20.35 -12.65
C ASN A 512 7.57 -20.37 -14.15
N ARG A 513 7.69 -21.54 -14.77
CA ARG A 513 7.46 -21.75 -16.22
C ARG A 513 5.98 -21.71 -16.61
N ALA A 514 5.05 -22.04 -15.71
CA ALA A 514 3.63 -22.06 -16.01
C ALA A 514 3.09 -20.63 -16.19
N ASP A 515 3.43 -19.70 -15.29
CA ASP A 515 3.08 -18.28 -15.43
C ASP A 515 3.64 -17.69 -16.74
N ALA A 516 4.92 -17.96 -17.06
CA ALA A 516 5.55 -17.50 -18.30
C ALA A 516 4.96 -18.12 -19.58
N GLN A 517 4.37 -19.32 -19.49
CA GLN A 517 3.62 -19.93 -20.59
C GLN A 517 2.22 -19.30 -20.71
N GLY A 518 1.48 -19.25 -19.60
CA GLY A 518 0.13 -18.70 -19.54
C GLY A 518 0.06 -17.24 -19.97
N PHE A 519 1.02 -16.40 -19.58
CA PHE A 519 1.11 -15.01 -20.05
C PHE A 519 1.17 -14.92 -21.59
N VAL A 520 1.99 -15.75 -22.22
CA VAL A 520 2.14 -15.78 -23.68
C VAL A 520 0.87 -16.33 -24.35
N GLU A 521 0.21 -17.32 -23.74
CA GLU A 521 -1.06 -17.88 -24.21
C GLU A 521 -2.20 -16.87 -24.11
N THR A 522 -2.38 -16.16 -22.99
CA THR A 522 -3.40 -15.11 -22.83
C THR A 522 -3.18 -13.95 -23.81
N ILE A 523 -1.93 -13.53 -24.08
CA ILE A 523 -1.65 -12.51 -25.09
C ILE A 523 -1.97 -13.01 -26.51
N ALA A 524 -1.74 -14.29 -26.81
CA ALA A 524 -2.10 -14.89 -28.10
C ALA A 524 -3.62 -15.01 -28.27
N GLU A 525 -4.35 -15.41 -27.23
CA GLU A 525 -5.83 -15.45 -27.21
C GLU A 525 -6.42 -14.05 -27.42
N LEU A 526 -5.90 -13.04 -26.72
CA LEU A 526 -6.26 -11.63 -26.90
C LEU A 526 -5.95 -11.09 -28.30
N ALA A 527 -4.89 -11.55 -28.94
CA ALA A 527 -4.58 -11.22 -30.33
C ALA A 527 -5.50 -11.93 -31.35
N SER A 528 -6.16 -13.03 -30.96
CA SER A 528 -7.11 -13.79 -31.79
C SER A 528 -8.59 -13.43 -31.57
N THR A 529 -8.90 -12.62 -30.56
CA THR A 529 -10.27 -12.15 -30.24
C THR A 529 -10.49 -10.69 -30.66
N ARG A 530 -9.80 -10.29 -31.73
CA ARG A 530 -9.92 -9.05 -32.50
C ARG A 530 -10.32 -9.36 -33.94
#